data_AF-A0A2Z2P4J3-F1
#
_entry.id   AF-A0A2Z2P4J3-F1
#
_cell.length_a   1.000
_cell.length_b   1.000
_cell.length_c   1.000
_cell.angle_alpha   90.00
_cell.angle_beta   90.00
_cell.angle_gamma   90.00
#
_symmetry.space_group_name_H-M   'P 1'
#
loop_
_entity.id
_entity.type
_entity.pdbx_description
1 polymer ?
#
loop_
_entity_poly.entity_id
_entity_poly.type
_entity_poly.pdbx_seq_one_letter_code
_entity_poly.pdbx_strand_id
1 'polypeptide(L)'
;MQACIAAGRSGIADMNEMLTGVDWMSTIKPDGDDYVMAHIDWLKTASPDDWHRAALDFNWSNRLEPLLWIVMQDECDLATALDVFWRCEPGWDLMLMARGERVHHRDEIDIIACIAQRLHAGTYTRRRIAFDAEPGRIADYEAMERDCAKIADPPFRPHPDMIRSLRGHEVTNDRAFYARYPEVFHGTVWVDTPEWNGTTPDMVEARDQMRNIFFNLFGIGVLLAAMGAYLNDVGQYWKMMAGCAAMIAFWCWWINQATATVRAYLRSEFLPVPRRQMMVIYGGLVVFGIAWMQGYFALSDMAAAAEDMSLAARAARLGVFVGLIAPVWLGLRWAAQHYTYRRLFRR
;
A
#
# COMPACT_ATOMS: atom_id res chain seq x y z
N MET A 1 15.28 -0.58 -36.48
CA MET A 1 13.97 -0.66 -35.80
C MET A 1 13.82 -1.99 -35.05
N GLN A 2 14.75 -2.28 -34.13
CA GLN A 2 14.77 -3.53 -33.34
C GLN A 2 15.53 -3.36 -32.00
N ALA A 3 15.77 -2.12 -31.57
CA ALA A 3 16.59 -1.82 -30.39
C ALA A 3 15.81 -1.20 -29.21
N CYS A 4 14.49 -0.99 -29.33
CA CYS A 4 13.68 -0.38 -28.27
C CYS A 4 12.69 -1.34 -27.58
N ILE A 5 12.77 -2.65 -27.85
CA ILE A 5 11.92 -3.67 -27.19
C ILE A 5 12.66 -4.39 -26.04
N ALA A 6 13.97 -4.20 -25.89
CA ALA A 6 14.79 -4.93 -24.90
C ALA A 6 14.85 -4.29 -23.50
N ALA A 7 14.56 -2.99 -23.34
CA ALA A 7 14.79 -2.27 -22.08
C ALA A 7 13.69 -2.46 -21.01
N GLY A 8 12.58 -3.13 -21.33
CA GLY A 8 11.47 -3.38 -20.39
C GLY A 8 11.51 -4.72 -19.67
N ARG A 9 12.40 -5.64 -20.07
CA ARG A 9 12.54 -6.99 -19.48
C ARG A 9 13.77 -7.14 -18.58
N SER A 10 14.69 -6.17 -18.57
CA SER A 10 15.94 -6.28 -17.80
C SER A 10 15.75 -6.15 -16.30
N GLY A 11 14.82 -5.31 -15.83
CA GLY A 11 14.63 -5.09 -14.38
C GLY A 11 14.05 -6.30 -13.62
N ILE A 12 13.20 -7.10 -14.26
CA ILE A 12 12.66 -8.33 -13.64
C ILE A 12 13.69 -9.46 -13.70
N ALA A 13 14.48 -9.53 -14.78
CA ALA A 13 15.57 -10.49 -14.90
C ALA A 13 16.68 -10.20 -13.88
N ASP A 14 17.09 -8.93 -13.71
CA ASP A 14 18.05 -8.49 -12.69
C ASP A 14 17.59 -8.81 -11.27
N MET A 15 16.31 -8.59 -10.97
CA MET A 15 15.77 -8.86 -9.63
C MET A 15 15.68 -10.37 -9.37
N ASN A 16 15.30 -11.18 -10.36
CA ASN A 16 15.35 -12.63 -10.22
C ASN A 16 16.80 -13.14 -10.12
N GLU A 17 17.75 -12.56 -10.85
CA GLU A 17 19.18 -12.90 -10.80
C GLU A 17 19.82 -12.50 -9.45
N MET A 18 19.44 -11.34 -8.87
CA MET A 18 19.76 -10.98 -7.48
C MET A 18 19.14 -11.96 -6.47
N LEU A 19 17.86 -12.29 -6.61
CA LEU A 19 17.16 -13.19 -5.66
C LEU A 19 17.62 -14.66 -5.77
N THR A 20 18.09 -15.09 -6.93
CA THR A 20 18.60 -16.45 -7.19
C THR A 20 20.10 -16.60 -6.93
N GLY A 21 20.85 -15.50 -6.95
CA GLY A 21 22.25 -15.44 -6.55
C GLY A 21 22.46 -15.36 -5.03
N VAL A 22 21.41 -15.01 -4.27
CA VAL A 22 21.41 -15.07 -2.81
C VAL A 22 21.16 -16.53 -2.40
N ASP A 23 22.19 -17.16 -1.81
CA ASP A 23 22.09 -18.50 -1.23
C ASP A 23 21.16 -18.48 -0.01
N TRP A 24 19.86 -18.56 -0.26
CA TRP A 24 18.83 -18.60 0.78
C TRP A 24 18.90 -19.89 1.63
N MET A 25 19.65 -20.90 1.20
CA MET A 25 19.96 -22.05 2.05
C MET A 25 21.05 -21.73 3.07
N SER A 26 21.96 -20.78 2.79
CA SER A 26 22.90 -20.23 3.79
C SER A 26 22.23 -19.36 4.87
N THR A 27 21.00 -18.90 4.63
CA THR A 27 20.17 -18.23 5.67
C THR A 27 19.48 -19.20 6.63
N ILE A 28 19.48 -20.51 6.33
CA ILE A 28 19.18 -21.53 7.35
C ILE A 28 20.46 -21.68 8.19
N LYS A 29 20.57 -20.82 9.21
CA LYS A 29 21.78 -20.70 10.01
C LYS A 29 21.77 -21.67 11.19
N PRO A 30 22.96 -21.97 11.75
CA PRO A 30 23.12 -23.05 12.71
C PRO A 30 22.22 -22.82 13.92
N ASP A 31 21.41 -23.82 14.21
CA ASP A 31 20.60 -23.98 15.42
C ASP A 31 21.44 -24.23 16.69
N GLY A 32 22.76 -24.10 16.59
CA GLY A 32 23.72 -24.36 17.66
C GLY A 32 23.86 -23.22 18.67
N ASP A 33 24.29 -23.58 19.88
CA ASP A 33 24.56 -22.64 20.97
C ASP A 33 25.59 -21.56 20.59
N ASP A 34 26.54 -21.87 19.70
CA ASP A 34 27.56 -20.93 19.23
C ASP A 34 26.95 -19.72 18.52
N TYR A 35 25.86 -19.91 17.74
CA TYR A 35 25.15 -18.81 17.08
C TYR A 35 24.50 -17.88 18.10
N VAL A 36 23.78 -18.47 19.07
CA VAL A 36 23.08 -17.72 20.12
C VAL A 36 24.08 -16.90 20.95
N MET A 37 25.18 -17.52 21.36
CA MET A 37 26.21 -16.86 22.18
C MET A 37 26.92 -15.75 21.40
N ALA A 38 27.27 -15.98 20.14
CA ALA A 38 27.88 -14.94 19.30
C ALA A 38 26.95 -13.74 19.10
N HIS A 39 25.64 -13.98 18.94
CA HIS A 39 24.66 -12.91 18.79
C HIS A 39 24.53 -12.10 20.09
N ILE A 40 24.38 -12.78 21.23
CA ILE A 40 24.33 -12.14 22.54
C ILE A 40 25.63 -11.36 22.84
N ASP A 41 26.79 -11.88 22.47
CA ASP A 41 28.07 -11.19 22.67
C ASP A 41 28.19 -9.92 21.84
N TRP A 42 27.69 -9.90 20.61
CA TRP A 42 27.57 -8.67 19.84
C TRP A 42 26.60 -7.68 20.51
N LEU A 43 25.41 -8.15 20.92
CA LEU A 43 24.39 -7.34 21.57
C LEU A 43 24.89 -6.66 22.86
N LYS A 44 25.74 -7.31 23.66
CA LYS A 44 26.37 -6.72 24.85
C LYS A 44 27.21 -5.47 24.57
N THR A 45 27.73 -5.34 23.34
CA THR A 45 28.54 -4.19 22.91
C THR A 45 27.72 -3.14 22.15
N ALA A 46 26.50 -3.51 21.74
CA ALA A 46 25.62 -2.69 20.92
C ALA A 46 24.78 -1.71 21.77
N SER A 47 24.28 -0.64 21.13
CA SER A 47 23.43 0.34 21.80
C SER A 47 21.96 -0.13 21.90
N PRO A 48 21.12 0.46 22.77
CA PRO A 48 19.68 0.16 22.78
C PRO A 48 18.97 0.40 21.44
N ASP A 49 19.44 1.37 20.66
CA ASP A 49 18.92 1.63 19.31
C ASP A 49 19.37 0.55 18.32
N ASP A 50 20.53 -0.07 18.52
CA ASP A 50 20.95 -1.26 17.76
C ASP A 50 20.17 -2.51 18.18
N TRP A 51 19.81 -2.64 19.46
CA TRP A 51 18.94 -3.72 19.92
C TRP A 51 17.56 -3.64 19.25
N HIS A 52 17.02 -2.42 19.10
CA HIS A 52 15.77 -2.22 18.36
C HIS A 52 15.90 -2.66 16.91
N ARG A 53 16.98 -2.24 16.22
CA ARG A 53 17.24 -2.64 14.82
C ARG A 53 17.45 -4.14 14.66
N ALA A 54 18.18 -4.78 15.57
CA ALA A 54 18.37 -6.22 15.60
C ALA A 54 17.04 -6.95 15.80
N ALA A 55 16.16 -6.46 16.67
CA ALA A 55 14.82 -7.01 16.85
C ALA A 55 13.92 -6.83 15.61
N LEU A 56 14.04 -5.71 14.90
CA LEU A 56 13.32 -5.47 13.64
C LEU A 56 13.80 -6.39 12.52
N ASP A 57 15.10 -6.68 12.46
CA ASP A 57 15.71 -7.56 11.45
C ASP A 57 15.63 -9.05 11.78
N PHE A 58 15.26 -9.41 13.01
CA PHE A 58 15.42 -10.76 13.52
C PHE A 58 14.66 -11.81 12.67
N ASN A 59 15.33 -12.91 12.30
CA ASN A 59 14.69 -14.07 11.69
C ASN A 59 14.00 -14.92 12.77
N TRP A 60 12.67 -14.91 12.77
CA TRP A 60 11.83 -15.63 13.75
C TRP A 60 11.86 -17.15 13.64
N SER A 61 12.52 -17.71 12.62
CA SER A 61 12.84 -19.15 12.55
C SER A 61 14.11 -19.52 13.32
N ASN A 62 14.89 -18.55 13.77
CA ASN A 62 16.07 -18.78 14.62
C ASN A 62 15.65 -18.95 16.08
N ARG A 63 16.55 -19.50 16.91
CA ARG A 63 16.31 -19.58 18.34
C ARG A 63 16.18 -18.20 18.97
N LEU A 64 15.19 -18.03 19.85
CA LEU A 64 14.70 -16.72 20.31
C LEU A 64 15.45 -16.12 21.50
N GLU A 65 16.45 -16.81 22.06
CA GLU A 65 17.20 -16.34 23.23
C GLU A 65 17.85 -14.96 23.05
N PRO A 66 18.35 -14.55 21.87
CA PRO A 66 18.81 -13.18 21.68
C PRO A 66 17.70 -12.13 21.88
N LEU A 67 16.47 -12.41 21.43
CA LEU A 67 15.32 -11.52 21.68
C LEU A 67 14.96 -11.50 23.16
N LEU A 68 14.93 -12.67 23.81
CA LEU A 68 14.69 -12.75 25.26
C LEU A 68 15.74 -11.97 26.04
N TRP A 69 17.02 -12.08 25.65
CA TRP A 69 18.11 -11.32 26.24
C TRP A 69 17.88 -9.82 26.12
N ILE A 70 17.51 -9.31 24.93
CA ILE A 70 17.21 -7.88 24.70
C ILE A 70 16.11 -7.41 25.65
N VAL A 71 14.96 -8.10 25.70
CA VAL A 71 13.80 -7.62 26.47
C VAL A 71 13.98 -7.72 27.98
N MET A 72 14.96 -8.52 28.45
CA MET A 72 15.35 -8.61 29.85
C MET A 72 16.30 -7.48 30.30
N GLN A 73 16.91 -6.72 29.40
CA GLN A 73 17.82 -5.64 29.78
C GLN A 73 17.05 -4.46 30.39
N ASP A 74 17.63 -3.80 31.39
CA ASP A 74 17.03 -2.62 32.02
C ASP A 74 17.08 -1.37 31.13
N GLU A 75 18.07 -1.32 30.23
CA GLU A 75 18.20 -0.28 29.21
C GLU A 75 17.33 -0.55 27.97
N CYS A 76 16.59 -1.66 27.93
CA CYS A 76 15.68 -1.95 26.83
C CYS A 76 14.60 -0.87 26.74
N ASP A 77 14.48 -0.25 25.55
CA ASP A 77 13.43 0.73 25.30
C ASP A 77 12.06 0.04 25.29
N LEU A 78 11.06 0.68 25.87
CA LEU A 78 9.70 0.15 25.85
C LEU A 78 9.22 -0.11 24.43
N ALA A 79 9.55 0.76 23.45
CA ALA A 79 9.18 0.53 22.06
C ALA A 79 9.74 -0.79 21.50
N THR A 80 11.00 -1.12 21.83
CA THR A 80 11.63 -2.38 21.44
C THR A 80 10.92 -3.58 22.03
N ALA A 81 10.60 -3.53 23.34
CA ALA A 81 9.87 -4.60 23.99
C ALA A 81 8.46 -4.78 23.37
N LEU A 82 7.77 -3.69 23.05
CA LEU A 82 6.45 -3.74 22.42
C LEU A 82 6.49 -4.31 21.00
N ASP A 83 7.49 -3.95 20.19
CA ASP A 83 7.61 -4.52 18.84
C ASP A 83 7.92 -6.02 18.88
N VAL A 84 8.80 -6.47 19.78
CA VAL A 84 9.03 -7.91 19.99
C VAL A 84 7.75 -8.59 20.45
N PHE A 85 7.06 -8.02 21.45
CA PHE A 85 5.82 -8.57 21.99
C PHE A 85 4.75 -8.80 20.91
N TRP A 86 4.50 -7.81 20.06
CA TRP A 86 3.48 -7.92 19.02
C TRP A 86 3.88 -8.85 17.88
N ARG A 87 5.17 -8.98 17.58
CA ARG A 87 5.67 -9.94 16.58
C ARG A 87 5.63 -11.39 17.07
N CYS A 88 5.57 -11.64 18.37
CA CYS A 88 5.26 -12.96 18.91
C CYS A 88 3.81 -13.42 18.63
N GLU A 89 2.97 -12.56 18.04
CA GLU A 89 1.54 -12.81 17.78
C GLU A 89 0.78 -13.26 19.03
N PRO A 90 0.77 -12.44 20.10
CA PRO A 90 0.43 -12.93 21.42
C PRO A 90 -1.10 -13.09 21.62
N GLY A 91 -1.93 -12.70 20.65
CA GLY A 91 -3.38 -12.59 20.81
C GLY A 91 -4.05 -13.89 21.27
N TRP A 92 -3.69 -15.02 20.65
CA TRP A 92 -4.25 -16.32 21.05
C TRP A 92 -3.70 -16.80 22.39
N ASP A 93 -2.39 -16.67 22.61
CA ASP A 93 -1.71 -17.14 23.81
C ASP A 93 -2.18 -16.38 25.05
N LEU A 94 -2.32 -15.05 24.95
CA LEU A 94 -2.80 -14.22 26.05
C LEU A 94 -4.26 -14.50 26.39
N MET A 95 -5.09 -14.84 25.39
CA MET A 95 -6.46 -15.28 25.64
C MET A 95 -6.50 -16.59 26.43
N LEU A 96 -5.65 -17.57 26.08
CA LEU A 96 -5.53 -18.82 26.83
C LEU A 96 -4.97 -18.58 28.24
N MET A 97 -3.92 -17.77 28.36
CA MET A 97 -3.35 -17.39 29.66
C MET A 97 -4.41 -16.73 30.54
N ALA A 98 -5.15 -15.75 30.03
CA ALA A 98 -6.21 -15.07 30.77
C ALA A 98 -7.24 -16.05 31.33
N ARG A 99 -7.62 -17.08 30.54
CA ARG A 99 -8.58 -18.13 30.93
C ARG A 99 -8.01 -19.19 31.87
N GLY A 100 -6.71 -19.14 32.19
CA GLY A 100 -6.04 -20.20 32.94
C GLY A 100 -5.96 -21.52 32.16
N GLU A 101 -6.10 -21.46 30.84
CA GLU A 101 -6.01 -22.61 29.96
C GLU A 101 -4.54 -22.93 29.66
N ARG A 102 -4.26 -24.19 29.31
CA ARG A 102 -2.91 -24.59 28.93
C ARG A 102 -2.55 -23.97 27.59
N VAL A 103 -1.59 -23.06 27.60
CA VAL A 103 -0.98 -22.54 26.37
C VAL A 103 -0.11 -23.63 25.75
N HIS A 104 -0.18 -23.80 24.42
CA HIS A 104 0.69 -24.72 23.71
C HIS A 104 2.14 -24.26 23.87
N HIS A 105 3.06 -25.16 24.24
CA HIS A 105 4.43 -24.74 24.46
C HIS A 105 5.07 -24.35 23.13
N ARG A 106 5.27 -23.04 22.96
CA ARG A 106 6.03 -22.40 21.88
C ARG A 106 7.05 -21.48 22.54
N ASP A 107 8.19 -21.30 21.87
CA ASP A 107 9.34 -20.59 22.44
C ASP A 107 9.03 -19.10 22.73
N GLU A 108 8.07 -18.53 22.02
CA GLU A 108 7.64 -17.14 22.16
C GLU A 108 6.93 -16.85 23.49
N ILE A 109 6.34 -17.86 24.14
CA ILE A 109 5.57 -17.69 25.37
C ILE A 109 6.44 -17.11 26.49
N ASP A 110 7.69 -17.55 26.58
CA ASP A 110 8.59 -17.07 27.62
C ASP A 110 8.92 -15.59 27.41
N ILE A 111 9.05 -15.15 26.15
CA ILE A 111 9.24 -13.74 25.79
C ILE A 111 7.98 -12.92 26.10
N ILE A 112 6.80 -13.42 25.71
CA ILE A 112 5.51 -12.76 25.97
C ILE A 112 5.32 -12.57 27.48
N ALA A 113 5.51 -13.64 28.26
CA ALA A 113 5.38 -13.62 29.71
C ALA A 113 6.41 -12.70 30.37
N CYS A 114 7.66 -12.71 29.91
CA CYS A 114 8.71 -11.82 30.42
C CYS A 114 8.35 -10.34 30.20
N ILE A 115 7.97 -9.95 28.98
CA ILE A 115 7.63 -8.57 28.65
C ILE A 115 6.38 -8.14 29.43
N ALA A 116 5.36 -8.99 29.47
CA ALA A 116 4.14 -8.77 30.25
C ALA A 116 4.45 -8.44 31.71
N GLN A 117 5.26 -9.26 32.37
CA GLN A 117 5.62 -9.08 33.78
C GLN A 117 6.45 -7.80 34.00
N ARG A 118 7.49 -7.57 33.18
CA ARG A 118 8.34 -6.38 33.28
C ARG A 118 7.58 -5.08 32.99
N LEU A 119 6.61 -5.12 32.09
CA LEU A 119 5.75 -3.98 31.79
C LEU A 119 4.86 -3.61 32.99
N HIS A 120 4.24 -4.60 33.65
CA HIS A 120 3.45 -4.36 34.86
C HIS A 120 4.29 -3.90 36.05
N ALA A 121 5.52 -4.41 36.16
CA ALA A 121 6.47 -3.97 37.17
C ALA A 121 7.03 -2.55 36.90
N GLY A 122 6.76 -1.96 35.72
CA GLY A 122 7.30 -0.66 35.33
C GLY A 122 8.81 -0.66 35.07
N THR A 123 9.39 -1.82 34.74
CA THR A 123 10.85 -1.97 34.59
C THR A 123 11.39 -1.30 33.32
N TYR A 124 10.58 -1.17 32.27
CA TYR A 124 10.95 -0.45 31.05
C TYR A 124 10.92 1.08 31.29
N THR A 125 12.05 1.60 31.77
CA THR A 125 12.20 3.03 32.10
C THR A 125 12.59 3.89 30.89
N ARG A 126 13.29 3.31 29.91
CA ARG A 126 13.71 4.00 28.68
C ARG A 126 12.55 4.11 27.68
N ARG A 127 12.30 5.33 27.18
CA ARG A 127 11.23 5.68 26.22
C ARG A 127 11.71 6.73 25.22
N ARG A 128 12.72 6.40 24.43
CA ARG A 128 13.34 7.29 23.44
C ARG A 128 12.96 6.94 22.01
N ILE A 129 12.55 5.70 21.76
CA ILE A 129 12.17 5.22 20.42
C ILE A 129 10.66 5.42 20.23
N ALA A 130 10.28 5.90 19.04
CA ALA A 130 8.88 6.04 18.68
C ALA A 130 8.22 4.67 18.48
N PHE A 131 6.96 4.55 18.89
CA PHE A 131 6.16 3.35 18.66
C PHE A 131 4.72 3.77 18.38
N ASP A 132 4.08 3.11 17.42
CA ASP A 132 2.65 3.22 17.21
C ASP A 132 2.07 1.84 16.92
N ALA A 133 0.97 1.50 17.59
CA ALA A 133 0.34 0.21 17.39
C ALA A 133 -0.50 0.24 16.11
N GLU A 134 -0.26 -0.71 15.21
CA GLU A 134 -1.07 -0.87 14.02
C GLU A 134 -2.53 -1.23 14.36
N PRO A 135 -3.50 -0.89 13.48
CA PRO A 135 -4.92 -1.18 13.75
C PRO A 135 -5.23 -2.64 14.10
N GLY A 136 -4.48 -3.60 13.52
CA GLY A 136 -4.60 -5.01 13.87
C GLY A 136 -4.23 -5.30 15.33
N ARG A 137 -3.07 -4.80 15.78
CA ARG A 137 -2.59 -4.92 17.16
C ARG A 137 -3.56 -4.27 18.16
N ILE A 138 -4.16 -3.13 17.80
CA ILE A 138 -5.20 -2.48 18.61
C ILE A 138 -6.43 -3.38 18.74
N ALA A 139 -6.90 -3.97 17.64
CA ALA A 139 -8.04 -4.87 17.66
C ALA A 139 -7.78 -6.13 18.51
N ASP A 140 -6.57 -6.69 18.42
CA ASP A 140 -6.14 -7.83 19.23
C ASP A 140 -6.07 -7.48 20.72
N TYR A 141 -5.52 -6.32 21.07
CA TYR A 141 -5.52 -5.79 22.43
C TYR A 141 -6.95 -5.66 22.98
N GLU A 142 -7.85 -5.04 22.23
CA GLU A 142 -9.25 -4.86 22.67
C GLU A 142 -9.97 -6.21 22.82
N ALA A 143 -9.68 -7.20 21.96
CA ALA A 143 -10.22 -8.54 22.08
C ALA A 143 -9.75 -9.22 23.38
N MET A 144 -8.47 -9.10 23.67
CA MET A 144 -7.88 -9.60 24.91
C MET A 144 -8.46 -8.90 26.14
N GLU A 145 -8.60 -7.57 26.13
CA GLU A 145 -9.20 -6.82 27.24
C GLU A 145 -10.66 -7.26 27.51
N ARG A 146 -11.46 -7.46 26.45
CA ARG A 146 -12.83 -7.99 26.57
C ARG A 146 -12.88 -9.38 27.18
N ASP A 147 -11.90 -10.22 26.91
CA ASP A 147 -11.84 -11.58 27.45
C ASP A 147 -11.35 -11.60 28.89
N CYS A 148 -10.31 -10.83 29.22
CA CYS A 148 -9.84 -10.63 30.60
C CYS A 148 -10.95 -10.06 31.50
N ALA A 149 -11.80 -9.17 31.01
CA ALA A 149 -12.90 -8.59 31.77
C ALA A 149 -13.97 -9.60 32.22
N LYS A 150 -14.03 -10.79 31.59
CA LYS A 150 -14.96 -11.88 31.96
C LYS A 150 -14.44 -12.73 33.12
N ILE A 151 -13.22 -12.47 33.58
CA ILE A 151 -12.48 -13.32 34.52
C ILE A 151 -12.25 -12.50 35.78
N ALA A 152 -12.66 -13.04 36.94
CA ALA A 152 -12.63 -12.30 38.19
C ALA A 152 -11.21 -11.90 38.62
N ASP A 153 -10.25 -12.80 38.40
CA ASP A 153 -8.82 -12.57 38.66
C ASP A 153 -7.98 -13.21 37.55
N PRO A 154 -7.84 -12.53 36.40
CA PRO A 154 -7.09 -13.10 35.29
C PRO A 154 -5.60 -13.10 35.65
N PRO A 155 -4.87 -14.21 35.40
CA PRO A 155 -3.45 -14.32 35.71
C PRO A 155 -2.60 -13.36 34.86
N PHE A 156 -3.16 -12.82 33.79
CA PHE A 156 -2.58 -11.77 32.97
C PHE A 156 -3.63 -10.69 32.67
N ARG A 157 -3.26 -9.42 32.82
CA ARG A 157 -4.06 -8.27 32.42
C ARG A 157 -3.32 -7.51 31.31
N PRO A 158 -3.97 -7.09 30.22
CA PRO A 158 -3.35 -6.19 29.26
C PRO A 158 -2.90 -4.90 29.95
N HIS A 159 -1.70 -4.42 29.64
CA HIS A 159 -1.24 -3.11 30.10
C HIS A 159 -1.55 -2.04 29.04
N PRO A 160 -2.09 -0.86 29.38
CA PRO A 160 -2.46 0.17 28.41
C PRO A 160 -1.31 0.64 27.50
N ASP A 161 -0.07 0.60 28.00
CA ASP A 161 1.09 0.97 27.19
C ASP A 161 1.31 0.01 26.00
N MET A 162 0.70 -1.18 25.96
CA MET A 162 0.84 -2.12 24.84
C MET A 162 0.33 -1.56 23.50
N ILE A 163 -0.65 -0.66 23.55
CA ILE A 163 -1.22 0.00 22.35
C ILE A 163 -1.00 1.51 22.34
N ARG A 164 -0.35 2.04 23.36
CA ARG A 164 -0.17 3.49 23.48
C ARG A 164 0.94 3.96 22.56
N SER A 165 0.63 4.92 21.69
CA SER A 165 1.66 5.56 20.88
C SER A 165 2.72 6.22 21.79
N LEU A 166 3.98 5.88 21.55
CA LEU A 166 5.12 6.44 22.25
C LEU A 166 5.79 7.50 21.39
N ARG A 167 6.12 8.64 22.00
CA ARG A 167 6.89 9.69 21.34
C ARG A 167 8.37 9.36 21.45
N GLY A 168 9.10 9.54 20.36
CA GLY A 168 10.53 9.29 20.30
C GLY A 168 11.10 9.61 18.93
N HIS A 169 12.37 9.28 18.72
CA HIS A 169 12.95 9.25 17.38
C HIS A 169 12.63 7.92 16.70
N GLU A 170 12.50 7.96 15.38
CA GLU A 170 12.30 6.76 14.56
C GLU A 170 13.62 6.01 14.43
N VAL A 171 13.59 4.70 14.61
CA VAL A 171 14.74 3.83 14.46
C VAL A 171 14.44 2.82 13.37
N THR A 172 15.11 2.95 12.24
CA THR A 172 15.01 2.04 11.11
C THR A 172 16.36 1.40 10.81
N ASN A 173 16.32 0.23 10.16
CA ASN A 173 17.53 -0.41 9.67
C ASN A 173 18.05 0.38 8.47
N ASP A 174 19.31 0.82 8.56
CA ASP A 174 19.99 1.57 7.52
C ASP A 174 21.29 0.86 7.10
N ARG A 175 21.90 1.36 6.04
CA ARG A 175 23.17 0.81 5.53
C ARG A 175 24.27 0.83 6.59
N ALA A 176 24.31 1.85 7.45
CA ALA A 176 25.32 1.94 8.50
C ALA A 176 25.13 0.85 9.55
N PHE A 177 23.89 0.44 9.84
CA PHE A 177 23.56 -0.67 10.71
C PHE A 177 24.01 -2.00 10.11
N TYR A 178 23.65 -2.28 8.85
CA TYR A 178 24.08 -3.53 8.21
C TYR A 178 25.60 -3.63 8.05
N ALA A 179 26.31 -2.50 7.94
CA ALA A 179 27.78 -2.50 7.91
C ALA A 179 28.43 -2.93 9.25
N ARG A 180 27.73 -2.82 10.38
CA ARG A 180 28.23 -3.17 11.72
C ARG A 180 27.53 -4.36 12.37
N TYR A 181 26.34 -4.72 11.90
CA TYR A 181 25.58 -5.87 12.33
C TYR A 181 26.07 -7.10 11.55
N PRO A 182 26.61 -8.14 12.22
CA PRO A 182 27.20 -9.28 11.53
C PRO A 182 26.21 -9.97 10.59
N GLU A 183 26.64 -10.25 9.35
CA GLU A 183 25.81 -10.88 8.32
C GLU A 183 25.19 -12.20 8.77
N VAL A 184 25.88 -12.93 9.65
CA VAL A 184 25.38 -14.17 10.26
C VAL A 184 24.06 -13.94 11.05
N PHE A 185 23.79 -12.76 11.59
CA PHE A 185 22.57 -12.47 12.35
C PHE A 185 21.44 -11.85 11.52
N HIS A 186 21.69 -11.56 10.24
CA HIS A 186 20.70 -10.90 9.39
C HIS A 186 19.49 -11.82 9.17
N GLY A 187 18.29 -11.30 9.44
CA GLY A 187 17.04 -11.95 9.07
C GLY A 187 16.36 -11.32 7.86
N THR A 188 16.82 -10.16 7.41
CA THR A 188 16.49 -9.60 6.09
C THR A 188 17.75 -9.33 5.28
N VAL A 189 17.59 -9.19 3.96
CA VAL A 189 18.69 -8.82 3.08
C VAL A 189 18.53 -7.36 2.71
N TRP A 190 19.57 -6.55 2.99
CA TRP A 190 19.60 -5.18 2.50
C TRP A 190 19.86 -5.17 1.00
N VAL A 191 18.90 -4.67 0.24
CA VAL A 191 19.03 -4.47 -1.21
C VAL A 191 19.17 -2.97 -1.47
N ASP A 192 20.37 -2.54 -1.85
CA ASP A 192 20.61 -1.21 -2.41
C ASP A 192 19.90 -1.14 -3.77
N THR A 193 18.62 -0.79 -3.77
CA THR A 193 17.93 -0.47 -5.01
C THR A 193 18.49 0.86 -5.53
N PRO A 194 18.91 0.96 -6.81
CA PRO A 194 19.34 2.24 -7.38
C PRO A 194 18.23 3.27 -7.16
N GLU A 195 18.59 4.50 -6.75
CA GLU A 195 17.68 5.58 -6.34
C GLU A 195 16.35 5.49 -7.11
N TRP A 196 15.33 4.99 -6.39
CA TRP A 196 14.06 4.66 -6.97
C TRP A 196 13.40 5.94 -7.50
N ASN A 197 13.32 6.06 -8.83
CA ASN A 197 12.82 7.24 -9.54
C ASN A 197 11.28 7.40 -9.49
N GLY A 198 10.61 6.79 -8.50
CA GLY A 198 9.25 7.10 -8.09
C GLY A 198 8.13 6.38 -8.85
N THR A 199 8.42 5.36 -9.65
CA THR A 199 7.39 4.52 -10.27
C THR A 199 7.71 3.06 -10.12
N THR A 200 7.09 2.38 -9.13
CA THR A 200 6.98 0.93 -9.20
C THR A 200 6.09 0.54 -10.39
N PRO A 201 6.28 -0.65 -10.98
CA PRO A 201 5.35 -1.24 -11.94
C PRO A 201 3.89 -1.18 -11.46
N ASP A 202 3.71 -1.34 -10.15
CA ASP A 202 2.41 -1.30 -9.49
C ASP A 202 1.79 0.10 -9.42
N MET A 203 2.60 1.15 -9.22
CA MET A 203 2.13 2.53 -9.34
C MET A 203 1.80 2.89 -10.79
N VAL A 204 2.53 2.33 -11.75
CA VAL A 204 2.22 2.44 -13.18
C VAL A 204 0.90 1.74 -13.50
N GLU A 205 0.65 0.58 -12.90
CA GLU A 205 -0.57 -0.18 -13.04
C GLU A 205 -1.78 0.50 -12.36
N ALA A 206 -1.64 0.94 -11.11
CA ALA A 206 -2.67 1.71 -10.40
C ALA A 206 -3.00 3.04 -11.13
N ARG A 207 -1.99 3.71 -11.71
CA ARG A 207 -2.17 4.88 -12.58
C ARG A 207 -2.96 4.54 -13.84
N ASP A 208 -2.61 3.45 -14.51
CA ASP A 208 -3.27 3.00 -15.73
C ASP A 208 -4.70 2.48 -15.46
N GLN A 209 -4.99 2.04 -14.24
CA GLN A 209 -6.33 1.64 -13.78
C GLN A 209 -7.19 2.84 -13.35
N MET A 210 -6.63 3.85 -12.64
CA MET A 210 -7.35 5.10 -12.34
C MET A 210 -7.75 5.86 -13.62
N ARG A 211 -6.93 5.77 -14.67
CA ARG A 211 -7.24 6.29 -16.01
C ARG A 211 -8.61 5.81 -16.50
N ASN A 212 -8.97 4.55 -16.23
CA ASN A 212 -10.22 3.96 -16.70
C ASN A 212 -11.44 4.49 -15.94
N ILE A 213 -11.31 4.74 -14.63
CA ILE A 213 -12.36 5.33 -13.80
C ILE A 213 -12.67 6.77 -14.26
N PHE A 214 -11.64 7.56 -14.54
CA PHE A 214 -11.80 8.92 -15.09
C PHE A 214 -12.56 8.93 -16.42
N PHE A 215 -12.25 8.00 -17.32
CA PHE A 215 -12.94 7.91 -18.61
C PHE A 215 -14.39 7.43 -18.49
N ASN A 216 -14.70 6.55 -17.53
CA ASN A 216 -16.08 6.10 -17.29
C ASN A 216 -17.00 7.24 -16.87
N LEU A 217 -16.51 8.12 -15.98
CA LEU A 217 -17.28 9.28 -15.51
C LEU A 217 -17.48 10.31 -16.62
N PHE A 218 -16.50 10.48 -17.51
CA PHE A 218 -16.65 11.29 -18.71
C PHE A 218 -17.71 10.71 -19.66
N GLY A 219 -17.67 9.40 -19.93
CA GLY A 219 -18.67 8.71 -20.76
C GLY A 219 -20.10 8.81 -20.21
N ILE A 220 -20.27 8.75 -18.89
CA ILE A 220 -21.57 8.95 -18.23
C ILE A 220 -22.06 10.40 -18.43
N GLY A 221 -21.18 11.40 -18.26
CA GLY A 221 -21.52 12.80 -18.53
C GLY A 221 -21.97 13.02 -19.98
N VAL A 222 -21.31 12.34 -20.94
CA VAL A 222 -21.66 12.37 -22.36
C VAL A 222 -23.07 11.82 -22.61
N LEU A 223 -23.38 10.67 -22.02
CA LEU A 223 -24.70 10.04 -22.10
C LEU A 223 -25.80 10.94 -21.53
N LEU A 224 -25.58 11.57 -20.38
CA LEU A 224 -26.58 12.44 -19.75
C LEU A 224 -26.86 13.69 -20.59
N ALA A 225 -25.82 14.31 -21.15
CA ALA A 225 -25.97 15.46 -22.05
C ALA A 225 -26.71 15.08 -23.34
N ALA A 226 -26.37 13.93 -23.91
CA ALA A 226 -27.02 13.36 -25.08
C ALA A 226 -28.50 13.05 -24.81
N MET A 227 -28.82 12.43 -23.67
CA MET A 227 -30.21 12.17 -23.29
C MET A 227 -31.03 13.46 -23.21
N GLY A 228 -30.48 14.56 -22.67
CA GLY A 228 -31.19 15.84 -22.58
C GLY A 228 -31.44 16.54 -23.92
N ALA A 229 -30.50 16.46 -24.86
CA ALA A 229 -30.58 17.16 -26.15
C ALA A 229 -31.60 16.53 -27.13
N TYR A 230 -31.90 15.23 -27.00
CA TYR A 230 -32.69 14.49 -27.99
C TYR A 230 -34.03 13.96 -27.46
N LEU A 231 -34.53 14.49 -26.34
CA LEU A 231 -35.84 14.11 -25.79
C LEU A 231 -37.01 14.31 -26.78
N ASN A 232 -36.85 15.19 -27.77
CA ASN A 232 -37.91 15.58 -28.70
C ASN A 232 -37.80 14.95 -30.10
N ASP A 233 -36.73 14.20 -30.42
CA ASP A 233 -36.57 13.50 -31.70
C ASP A 233 -36.22 12.03 -31.47
N VAL A 234 -37.27 11.20 -31.46
CA VAL A 234 -37.20 9.77 -31.20
C VAL A 234 -36.30 9.04 -32.23
N GLY A 235 -36.25 9.51 -33.48
CA GLY A 235 -35.48 8.87 -34.54
C GLY A 235 -33.97 9.09 -34.39
N GLN A 236 -33.56 10.31 -34.04
CA GLN A 236 -32.17 10.65 -33.71
C GLN A 236 -31.74 10.04 -32.37
N TYR A 237 -32.65 10.03 -31.39
CA TYR A 237 -32.42 9.43 -30.07
C TYR A 237 -31.96 7.97 -30.18
N TRP A 238 -32.64 7.14 -30.99
CA TRP A 238 -32.28 5.73 -31.13
C TRP A 238 -30.93 5.49 -31.82
N LYS A 239 -30.60 6.28 -32.84
CA LYS A 239 -29.28 6.17 -33.53
C LYS A 239 -28.14 6.53 -32.58
N MET A 240 -28.33 7.55 -31.77
CA MET A 240 -27.36 7.97 -30.77
C MET A 240 -27.27 6.97 -29.62
N MET A 241 -28.40 6.45 -29.13
CA MET A 241 -28.41 5.39 -28.11
C MET A 241 -27.71 4.12 -28.58
N ALA A 242 -27.85 3.73 -29.85
CA ALA A 242 -27.12 2.62 -30.42
C ALA A 242 -25.59 2.89 -30.46
N GLY A 243 -25.18 4.10 -30.85
CA GLY A 243 -23.78 4.52 -30.83
C GLY A 243 -23.19 4.55 -29.42
N CYS A 244 -23.93 5.11 -28.45
CA CYS A 244 -23.54 5.12 -27.05
C CYS A 244 -23.51 3.71 -26.46
N ALA A 245 -24.48 2.84 -26.76
CA ALA A 245 -24.49 1.45 -26.29
C ALA A 245 -23.32 0.64 -26.86
N ALA A 246 -22.98 0.79 -28.14
CA ALA A 246 -21.81 0.16 -28.74
C ALA A 246 -20.51 0.65 -28.11
N MET A 247 -20.40 1.96 -27.85
CA MET A 247 -19.28 2.54 -27.12
C MET A 247 -19.21 1.98 -25.69
N ILE A 248 -20.28 2.04 -24.90
CA ILE A 248 -20.33 1.48 -23.55
C ILE A 248 -19.96 0.00 -23.56
N ALA A 249 -20.48 -0.81 -24.48
CA ALA A 249 -20.17 -2.24 -24.57
C ALA A 249 -18.67 -2.49 -24.86
N PHE A 250 -18.09 -1.74 -25.81
CA PHE A 250 -16.65 -1.79 -26.11
C PHE A 250 -15.81 -1.40 -24.88
N TRP A 251 -16.23 -0.36 -24.16
CA TRP A 251 -15.56 0.12 -22.95
C TRP A 251 -15.71 -0.85 -21.77
N CYS A 252 -16.91 -1.37 -21.50
CA CYS A 252 -17.17 -2.38 -20.47
C CYS A 252 -16.40 -3.68 -20.70
N TRP A 253 -16.29 -4.13 -21.96
CA TRP A 253 -15.46 -5.28 -22.31
C TRP A 253 -13.99 -5.06 -21.96
N TRP A 254 -13.45 -3.88 -22.27
CA TRP A 254 -12.06 -3.54 -21.97
C TRP A 254 -11.81 -3.33 -20.45
N ILE A 255 -12.77 -2.76 -19.71
CA ILE A 255 -12.72 -2.60 -18.24
C ILE A 255 -12.75 -3.95 -17.52
N ASN A 256 -13.54 -4.91 -18.00
CA ASN A 256 -13.63 -6.23 -17.38
C ASN A 256 -12.28 -6.97 -17.46
N GLN A 257 -11.51 -6.73 -18.53
CA GLN A 257 -10.14 -7.22 -18.66
C GLN A 257 -9.17 -6.52 -17.69
N ALA A 258 -9.37 -5.23 -17.41
CA ALA A 258 -8.51 -4.46 -16.50
C ALA A 258 -8.84 -4.65 -15.00
N THR A 259 -10.10 -4.95 -14.64
CA THR A 259 -10.55 -5.03 -13.24
C THR A 259 -10.32 -6.38 -12.56
N ALA A 260 -10.07 -7.46 -13.30
CA ALA A 260 -9.63 -8.73 -12.72
C ALA A 260 -8.27 -8.59 -12.01
N THR A 261 -7.37 -7.77 -12.56
CA THR A 261 -6.03 -7.49 -12.01
C THR A 261 -6.08 -6.54 -10.81
N VAL A 262 -6.93 -5.50 -10.88
CA VAL A 262 -7.21 -4.56 -9.77
C VAL A 262 -7.68 -5.29 -8.50
N ARG A 263 -8.55 -6.31 -8.65
CA ARG A 263 -9.18 -7.00 -7.51
C ARG A 263 -8.21 -7.92 -6.76
N ALA A 264 -7.15 -8.36 -7.43
CA ALA A 264 -6.03 -9.07 -6.81
C ALA A 264 -5.10 -8.10 -6.06
N TYR A 265 -4.92 -6.89 -6.61
CA TYR A 265 -3.97 -5.89 -6.09
C TYR A 265 -4.54 -5.01 -4.94
N LEU A 266 -5.83 -4.64 -4.98
CA LEU A 266 -6.48 -3.86 -3.91
C LEU A 266 -6.69 -4.62 -2.58
N ARG A 267 -6.38 -5.92 -2.54
CA ARG A 267 -6.44 -6.70 -1.29
C ARG A 267 -5.16 -6.62 -0.46
N SER A 268 -4.03 -6.21 -1.03
CA SER A 268 -2.76 -6.29 -0.31
C SER A 268 -2.50 -5.04 0.53
N GLU A 269 -2.53 -3.82 0.00
CA GLU A 269 -2.14 -2.65 0.78
C GLU A 269 -2.79 -1.38 0.20
N PHE A 270 -3.52 -0.58 1.00
CA PHE A 270 -3.45 0.89 0.95
C PHE A 270 -4.37 1.59 1.97
N LEU A 271 -3.84 2.70 2.49
CA LEU A 271 -4.43 3.69 3.39
C LEU A 271 -5.71 4.36 2.82
N PRO A 272 -6.61 4.85 3.69
CA PRO A 272 -7.87 5.47 3.26
C PRO A 272 -7.68 6.80 2.52
N VAL A 273 -8.05 6.84 1.24
CA VAL A 273 -8.12 8.10 0.47
C VAL A 273 -9.27 8.98 1.01
N PRO A 274 -9.07 10.29 1.24
CA PRO A 274 -10.12 11.17 1.78
C PRO A 274 -11.33 11.26 0.84
N ARG A 275 -12.46 10.69 1.26
CA ARG A 275 -13.72 10.60 0.48
C ARG A 275 -14.18 11.95 -0.11
N ARG A 276 -13.97 13.06 0.60
CA ARG A 276 -14.38 14.40 0.16
C ARG A 276 -13.61 14.90 -1.06
N GLN A 277 -12.30 14.65 -1.14
CA GLN A 277 -11.50 15.10 -2.28
C GLN A 277 -11.87 14.33 -3.56
N MET A 278 -12.11 13.02 -3.43
CA MET A 278 -12.60 12.19 -4.54
C MET A 278 -13.95 12.68 -5.07
N MET A 279 -14.91 13.01 -4.19
CA MET A 279 -16.21 13.53 -4.62
C MET A 279 -16.10 14.85 -5.40
N VAL A 280 -15.24 15.78 -4.97
CA VAL A 280 -15.04 17.07 -5.67
C VAL A 280 -14.43 16.86 -7.05
N ILE A 281 -13.41 16.00 -7.16
CA ILE A 281 -12.74 15.71 -8.44
C ILE A 281 -13.72 15.05 -9.41
N TYR A 282 -14.46 14.03 -8.95
CA TYR A 282 -15.43 13.33 -9.77
C TYR A 282 -16.59 14.23 -10.19
N GLY A 283 -17.11 15.07 -9.30
CA GLY A 283 -18.11 16.07 -9.65
C GLY A 283 -17.61 17.04 -10.72
N GLY A 284 -16.38 17.54 -10.59
CA GLY A 284 -15.75 18.45 -11.56
C GLY A 284 -15.62 17.83 -12.96
N LEU A 285 -15.22 16.56 -13.05
CA LEU A 285 -15.10 15.84 -14.34
C LEU A 285 -16.45 15.64 -15.03
N VAL A 286 -17.49 15.33 -14.26
CA VAL A 286 -18.85 15.17 -14.81
C VAL A 286 -19.34 16.49 -15.39
N VAL A 287 -19.18 17.60 -14.66
CA VAL A 287 -19.54 18.94 -15.15
C VAL A 287 -18.76 19.32 -16.40
N PHE A 288 -17.45 19.04 -16.41
CA PHE A 288 -16.61 19.27 -17.59
C PHE A 288 -17.06 18.45 -18.80
N GLY A 289 -17.36 17.16 -18.62
CA GLY A 289 -17.85 16.28 -19.67
C GLY A 289 -19.17 16.76 -20.29
N ILE A 290 -20.10 17.25 -19.46
CA ILE A 290 -21.36 17.84 -19.91
C ILE A 290 -21.09 19.10 -20.76
N ALA A 291 -20.30 20.03 -20.25
CA ALA A 291 -20.00 21.29 -20.95
C ALA A 291 -19.30 21.05 -22.30
N TRP A 292 -18.36 20.08 -22.33
CA TRP A 292 -17.66 19.71 -23.55
C TRP A 292 -18.61 19.14 -24.61
N MET A 293 -19.54 18.26 -24.23
CA MET A 293 -20.53 17.71 -25.17
C MET A 293 -21.49 18.76 -25.69
N GLN A 294 -21.91 19.70 -24.85
CA GLN A 294 -22.74 20.82 -25.30
C GLN A 294 -22.00 21.65 -26.37
N GLY A 295 -20.71 21.92 -26.17
CA GLY A 295 -19.87 22.57 -27.18
C GLY A 295 -19.74 21.75 -28.46
N TYR A 296 -19.57 20.43 -28.34
CA TYR A 296 -19.52 19.52 -29.47
C TYR A 296 -20.81 19.55 -30.29
N PHE A 297 -21.98 19.43 -29.64
CA PHE A 297 -23.26 19.43 -30.34
C PHE A 297 -23.52 20.78 -31.01
N ALA A 298 -23.26 21.90 -30.34
CA ALA A 298 -23.39 23.23 -30.94
C ALA A 298 -22.52 23.37 -32.20
N LEU A 299 -21.28 22.89 -32.16
CA LEU A 299 -20.38 22.91 -33.32
C LEU A 299 -20.84 21.95 -34.43
N SER A 300 -21.37 20.79 -34.07
CA SER A 300 -21.94 19.83 -35.01
C SER A 300 -23.17 20.40 -35.71
N ASP A 301 -24.04 21.10 -34.99
CA ASP A 301 -25.23 21.75 -35.54
C ASP A 301 -24.85 22.91 -36.48
N MET A 302 -23.86 23.72 -36.10
CA MET A 302 -23.29 24.75 -36.97
C MET A 302 -22.69 24.14 -38.25
N ALA A 303 -22.04 22.99 -38.14
CA ALA A 303 -21.49 22.27 -39.28
C ALA A 303 -22.58 21.64 -40.16
N ALA A 304 -23.67 21.13 -39.57
CA ALA A 304 -24.79 20.55 -40.28
C ALA A 304 -25.62 21.61 -41.02
N ALA A 305 -25.76 22.80 -40.46
CA ALA A 305 -26.44 23.94 -41.07
C ALA A 305 -25.68 24.55 -42.27
N ALA A 306 -24.39 24.25 -42.41
CA ALA A 306 -23.63 24.63 -43.61
C ALA A 306 -23.95 23.67 -44.77
N GLU A 307 -24.73 24.14 -45.75
CA GLU A 307 -25.13 23.36 -46.94
C GLU A 307 -23.95 22.91 -47.83
N ASP A 308 -22.77 23.49 -47.66
CA ASP A 308 -21.58 23.14 -48.45
C ASP A 308 -21.00 21.78 -48.03
N MET A 309 -21.16 20.80 -48.93
CA MET A 309 -20.65 19.43 -48.82
C MET A 309 -19.31 19.22 -49.54
N SER A 310 -18.66 20.29 -49.98
CA SER A 310 -17.34 20.24 -50.63
C SER A 310 -16.30 19.51 -49.79
N LEU A 311 -15.29 18.93 -50.45
CA LEU A 311 -14.18 18.25 -49.78
C LEU A 311 -13.46 19.19 -48.79
N ALA A 312 -13.35 20.48 -49.15
CA ALA A 312 -12.76 21.51 -48.30
C ALA A 312 -13.58 21.75 -47.03
N ALA A 313 -14.91 21.83 -47.13
CA ALA A 313 -15.80 21.94 -45.98
C ALA A 313 -15.72 20.69 -45.07
N ARG A 314 -15.64 19.49 -45.64
CA ARG A 314 -15.45 18.24 -44.88
C ARG A 314 -14.10 18.19 -44.17
N ALA A 315 -13.03 18.63 -44.83
CA ALA A 315 -11.69 18.70 -44.25
C ALA A 315 -11.61 19.74 -43.12
N ALA A 316 -12.27 20.89 -43.28
CA ALA A 316 -12.36 21.91 -42.22
C ALA A 316 -13.15 21.38 -41.01
N ARG A 317 -14.27 20.67 -41.23
CA ARG A 317 -15.04 20.01 -40.15
C ARG A 317 -14.20 18.97 -39.41
N LEU A 318 -13.47 18.13 -40.15
CA LEU A 318 -12.55 17.16 -39.56
C LEU A 318 -11.41 17.85 -38.78
N GLY A 319 -10.90 18.97 -39.29
CA GLY A 319 -9.89 19.79 -38.64
C GLY A 319 -10.36 20.41 -37.32
N VAL A 320 -11.60 20.90 -37.26
CA VAL A 320 -12.23 21.40 -36.02
C VAL A 320 -12.43 20.24 -35.04
N PHE A 321 -12.90 19.09 -35.51
CA PHE A 321 -13.04 17.88 -34.69
C PHE A 321 -11.71 17.44 -34.09
N VAL A 322 -10.68 17.26 -34.92
CA VAL A 322 -9.35 16.83 -34.46
C VAL A 322 -8.71 17.90 -33.57
N GLY A 323 -8.88 19.18 -33.92
CA GLY A 323 -8.33 20.33 -33.20
C GLY A 323 -8.99 20.65 -31.87
N LEU A 324 -10.24 20.23 -31.62
CA LEU A 324 -10.90 20.36 -30.32
C LEU A 324 -10.80 19.09 -29.48
N ILE A 325 -10.96 17.93 -30.11
CA ILE A 325 -10.98 16.65 -29.40
C ILE A 325 -9.57 16.29 -28.94
N ALA A 326 -8.56 16.40 -29.81
CA ALA A 326 -7.21 15.95 -29.47
C ALA A 326 -6.53 16.78 -28.36
N PRO A 327 -6.60 18.13 -28.34
CA PRO A 327 -5.97 18.91 -27.27
C PRO A 327 -6.67 18.77 -25.93
N VAL A 328 -8.00 18.65 -25.90
CA VAL A 328 -8.74 18.37 -24.66
C VAL A 328 -8.41 16.97 -24.15
N TRP A 329 -8.32 15.99 -25.04
CA TRP A 329 -7.95 14.62 -24.69
C TRP A 329 -6.51 14.51 -24.18
N LEU A 330 -5.55 15.15 -24.86
CA LEU A 330 -4.16 15.19 -24.45
C LEU A 330 -3.96 16.01 -23.17
N GLY A 331 -4.70 17.11 -23.00
CA GLY A 331 -4.68 17.96 -21.82
C GLY A 331 -5.24 17.28 -20.58
N LEU A 332 -6.40 16.61 -20.69
CA LEU A 332 -6.97 15.79 -19.61
C LEU A 332 -6.06 14.63 -19.23
N ARG A 333 -5.45 13.97 -20.24
CA ARG A 333 -4.46 12.92 -20.02
C ARG A 333 -3.26 13.45 -19.23
N TRP A 334 -2.71 14.60 -19.63
CA TRP A 334 -1.58 15.23 -18.96
C TRP A 334 -1.93 15.66 -17.53
N ALA A 335 -3.09 16.29 -17.33
CA ALA A 335 -3.55 16.74 -16.02
C ALA A 335 -3.81 15.58 -15.05
N ALA A 336 -4.45 14.49 -15.52
CA ALA A 336 -4.65 13.29 -14.72
C ALA A 336 -3.30 12.66 -14.33
N GLN A 337 -2.36 12.56 -15.27
CA GLN A 337 -1.01 12.04 -14.99
C GLN A 337 -0.28 12.89 -13.95
N HIS A 338 -0.30 14.22 -14.07
CA HIS A 338 0.40 15.10 -13.13
C HIS A 338 -0.27 15.20 -11.76
N TYR A 339 -1.60 15.18 -11.69
CA TYR A 339 -2.32 15.23 -10.42
C TYR A 339 -2.09 13.97 -9.59
N THR A 340 -2.28 12.79 -10.20
CA THR A 340 -2.07 11.50 -9.54
C THR A 340 -0.63 11.37 -9.06
N TYR A 341 0.35 11.75 -9.89
CA TYR A 341 1.75 11.63 -9.54
C TYR A 341 2.20 12.59 -8.42
N ARG A 342 1.80 13.87 -8.49
CA ARG A 342 2.29 14.88 -7.53
C ARG A 342 1.57 14.85 -6.18
N ARG A 343 0.33 14.38 -6.11
CA ARG A 343 -0.49 14.51 -4.90
C ARG A 343 -0.77 13.19 -4.18
N LEU A 344 -0.77 12.06 -4.88
CA LEU A 344 -0.98 10.75 -4.26
C LEU A 344 0.33 10.04 -3.95
N PHE A 345 1.37 10.24 -4.77
CA PHE A 345 2.62 9.46 -4.67
C PHE A 345 3.84 10.25 -4.19
N ARG A 346 3.79 11.59 -4.20
CA ARG A 346 4.81 12.42 -3.53
C ARG A 346 4.40 12.62 -2.07
N ARG A 347 4.87 11.74 -1.20
CA ARG A 347 5.20 12.09 0.19
C ARG A 347 6.70 12.28 0.26
#